data_AF-M4ELP2-F1
#
_entry.id   AF-M4ELP2-F1
#
_cell.length_a   1.000
_cell.length_b   1.000
_cell.length_c   1.000
_cell.angle_alpha   90.00
_cell.angle_beta   90.00
_cell.angle_gamma   90.00
#
_symmetry.space_group_name_H-M   'P 1'
#
loop_
_entity.id
_entity.type
_entity.pdbx_description
1 polymer ?
#
loop_
_entity_poly.entity_id
_entity_poly.type
_entity_poly.pdbx_seq_one_letter_code
_entity_poly.pdbx_strand_id
1 'polypeptide(L)'
;MASKRILKELKDLQKDPPSNCSAGPVAEDMFHWQATIMGPPDSPYAGGVFLVSIHFPPDYPFKPPKVSFKTRVYHPNINSNGSICLDILKEQWSPALTISKVLLSICSLLTDPNPDDPLVPEIAHMYKTDKSKYESTARSWTQNNRIFAKKIKKEESVYSVFKIYREFIQMGSCVSKDTGDDDSVHNVDFSGGNVHLITTKESWDEKLAEAGRDGKIVIANFSATWCGPCKIVAPFYVELSEKHPSLMFLLVDVDELSDFSSTWDIKATPTFFFLKNGEQIGKLVGANKPELQKKVTSIIDSVPESPQRP
;
A
#
# COMPACT_ATOMS: atom_id res chain seq x y z
N MET A 1 1.58 -29.10 -13.55
CA MET A 1 0.46 -28.14 -13.74
C MET A 1 0.34 -27.18 -12.56
N ALA A 2 0.49 -27.64 -11.32
CA ALA A 2 0.51 -26.81 -10.11
C ALA A 2 1.41 -25.57 -10.20
N SER A 3 2.70 -25.73 -10.56
CA SER A 3 3.64 -24.59 -10.65
C SER A 3 3.19 -23.51 -11.65
N LYS A 4 2.63 -23.90 -12.81
CA LYS A 4 2.09 -22.93 -13.79
C LYS A 4 0.90 -22.17 -13.21
N ARG A 5 0.03 -22.85 -12.47
CA ARG A 5 -1.13 -22.25 -11.79
C ARG A 5 -0.68 -21.27 -10.70
N ILE A 6 0.26 -21.67 -9.84
CA ILE A 6 0.81 -20.84 -8.76
C ILE A 6 1.48 -19.59 -9.34
N LEU A 7 2.30 -19.73 -10.38
CA LEU A 7 2.93 -18.59 -11.06
C LEU A 7 1.91 -17.63 -11.69
N LYS A 8 0.82 -18.16 -12.24
CA LYS A 8 -0.27 -17.33 -12.76
C LYS A 8 -0.92 -16.53 -11.63
N GLU A 9 -1.29 -17.18 -10.53
CA GLU A 9 -1.90 -16.49 -9.38
C GLU A 9 -0.97 -15.46 -8.75
N LEU A 10 0.35 -15.71 -8.73
CA LEU A 10 1.32 -14.72 -8.25
C LEU A 10 1.30 -13.46 -9.12
N LYS A 11 1.29 -13.63 -10.46
CA LYS A 11 1.19 -12.50 -11.40
C LYS A 11 -0.13 -11.76 -11.26
N ASP A 12 -1.23 -12.50 -11.09
CA ASP A 12 -2.56 -11.90 -10.92
C ASP A 12 -2.63 -11.08 -9.62
N LEU A 13 -2.08 -11.61 -8.51
CA LEU A 13 -1.97 -10.88 -7.23
C LEU A 13 -1.05 -9.67 -7.29
N GLN A 14 0.05 -9.74 -8.06
CA GLN A 14 0.94 -8.59 -8.27
C GLN A 14 0.29 -7.51 -9.11
N LYS A 15 -0.57 -7.90 -10.05
CA LYS A 15 -1.30 -7.00 -10.94
C LYS A 15 -2.48 -6.34 -10.24
N ASP A 16 -3.22 -7.10 -9.44
CA ASP A 16 -4.44 -6.67 -8.76
C ASP A 16 -4.45 -7.19 -7.31
N PRO A 17 -3.73 -6.53 -6.40
CA PRO A 17 -3.64 -6.96 -5.01
C PRO A 17 -4.94 -6.65 -4.25
N PRO A 18 -5.44 -7.57 -3.40
CA PRO A 18 -6.59 -7.30 -2.55
C PRO A 18 -6.28 -6.16 -1.56
N SER A 19 -7.27 -5.28 -1.34
CA SER A 19 -7.11 -3.97 -0.69
C SER A 19 -6.53 -3.98 0.73
N ASN A 20 -6.49 -5.12 1.41
CA ASN A 20 -5.96 -5.26 2.77
C ASN A 20 -5.00 -6.45 2.94
N CYS A 21 -4.59 -7.10 1.85
CA CYS A 21 -3.71 -8.26 1.92
C CYS A 21 -2.59 -8.21 0.90
N SER A 22 -1.45 -8.78 1.27
CA SER A 22 -0.37 -9.09 0.35
C SER A 22 0.06 -10.54 0.50
N ALA A 23 0.61 -11.14 -0.55
CA ALA A 23 1.14 -12.49 -0.50
C ALA A 23 2.24 -12.70 -1.53
N GLY A 24 3.18 -13.60 -1.22
CA GLY A 24 4.21 -14.02 -2.15
C GLY A 24 5.03 -15.20 -1.63
N PRO A 25 5.89 -15.79 -2.49
CA PRO A 25 6.74 -16.91 -2.11
C PRO A 25 7.76 -16.51 -1.03
N VAL A 26 8.08 -17.47 -0.17
CA VAL A 26 9.12 -17.35 0.85
C VAL A 26 10.43 -17.84 0.24
N ALA A 27 11.44 -16.97 0.18
CA ALA A 27 12.73 -17.25 -0.45
C ALA A 27 12.55 -17.78 -1.89
N GLU A 28 13.09 -18.96 -2.19
CA GLU A 28 13.03 -19.60 -3.51
C GLU A 28 11.93 -20.67 -3.61
N ASP A 29 11.18 -20.94 -2.53
CA ASP A 29 10.13 -21.96 -2.54
C ASP A 29 8.81 -21.39 -3.06
N MET A 30 8.50 -21.71 -4.32
CA MET A 30 7.24 -21.31 -4.96
C MET A 30 5.99 -21.98 -4.35
N PHE A 31 6.14 -23.08 -3.61
CA PHE A 31 5.03 -23.80 -2.97
C PHE A 31 4.82 -23.39 -1.50
N HIS A 32 5.66 -22.51 -0.96
CA HIS A 32 5.48 -21.92 0.36
C HIS A 32 5.39 -20.41 0.25
N TRP A 33 4.21 -19.87 0.54
CA TRP A 33 3.97 -18.43 0.55
C TRP A 33 3.76 -17.89 1.96
N GLN A 34 4.09 -16.62 2.10
CA GLN A 34 3.71 -15.80 3.24
C GLN A 34 2.78 -14.68 2.76
N ALA A 35 1.67 -14.52 3.48
CA ALA A 35 0.74 -13.44 3.31
C ALA A 35 0.75 -12.53 4.54
N THR A 36 0.45 -11.25 4.32
CA THR A 36 0.17 -10.29 5.38
C THR A 36 -1.24 -9.78 5.22
N ILE A 37 -2.03 -9.84 6.28
CA ILE A 37 -3.39 -9.32 6.35
C ILE A 37 -3.40 -8.14 7.32
N MET A 38 -3.89 -7.01 6.82
CA MET A 38 -4.25 -5.87 7.64
C MET A 38 -5.57 -6.15 8.34
N GLY A 39 -5.62 -5.94 9.65
CA GLY A 39 -6.86 -6.10 10.39
C GLY A 39 -7.94 -5.12 9.88
N PRO A 40 -9.17 -5.59 9.59
CA PRO A 40 -10.24 -4.75 9.05
C PRO A 40 -10.56 -3.55 9.95
N PRO A 41 -10.81 -2.35 9.38
CA PRO A 41 -10.95 -1.10 10.14
C PRO A 41 -12.14 -1.07 11.11
N ASP A 42 -13.20 -1.85 10.85
CA ASP A 42 -14.42 -1.92 11.68
C ASP A 42 -14.49 -3.19 12.54
N SER A 43 -13.33 -3.75 12.88
CA SER A 43 -13.20 -4.98 13.66
C SER A 43 -12.31 -4.76 14.89
N PRO A 44 -12.35 -5.64 15.92
CA PRO A 44 -11.39 -5.59 17.01
C PRO A 44 -9.93 -5.89 16.58
N TYR A 45 -9.72 -6.20 15.29
CA TYR A 45 -8.42 -6.45 14.68
C TYR A 45 -7.82 -5.21 14.01
N ALA A 46 -8.55 -4.08 13.94
CA ALA A 46 -8.13 -2.84 13.31
C ALA A 46 -6.71 -2.40 13.76
N GLY A 47 -5.88 -2.00 12.79
CA GLY A 47 -4.48 -1.61 13.01
C GLY A 47 -3.53 -2.77 13.35
N GLY A 48 -4.03 -4.01 13.38
CA GLY A 48 -3.26 -5.24 13.54
C GLY A 48 -2.55 -5.68 12.26
N VAL A 49 -1.48 -6.46 12.46
CA VAL A 49 -0.67 -7.07 11.38
C VAL A 49 -0.65 -8.57 11.56
N PHE A 50 -1.26 -9.28 10.62
CA PHE A 50 -1.39 -10.72 10.75
C PHE A 50 -0.62 -11.43 9.65
N LEU A 51 0.43 -12.14 10.05
CA LEU A 51 1.20 -12.98 9.14
C LEU A 51 0.48 -14.32 8.99
N VAL A 52 0.28 -14.73 7.75
CA VAL A 52 -0.38 -15.98 7.36
C VAL A 52 0.59 -16.78 6.49
N SER A 53 0.72 -18.08 6.76
CA SER A 53 1.52 -19.00 5.97
C SER A 53 0.60 -19.84 5.09
N ILE A 54 1.00 -20.03 3.84
CA ILE A 54 0.25 -20.75 2.82
C ILE A 54 1.17 -21.81 2.22
N HIS A 55 0.79 -23.08 2.27
CA HIS A 55 1.53 -24.17 1.62
C HIS A 55 0.66 -24.82 0.55
N PHE A 56 1.13 -24.83 -0.69
CA PHE A 56 0.44 -25.45 -1.80
C PHE A 56 0.73 -26.95 -1.83
N PRO A 57 -0.28 -27.82 -2.01
CA PRO A 57 -0.03 -29.23 -2.22
C PRO A 57 0.50 -29.49 -3.64
N PRO A 58 1.19 -30.63 -3.88
CA PRO A 58 1.72 -30.97 -5.20
C PRO A 58 0.66 -31.06 -6.31
N ASP A 59 -0.59 -31.37 -5.95
CA ASP A 59 -1.74 -31.50 -6.83
C ASP A 59 -2.64 -30.24 -6.87
N TYR A 60 -2.14 -29.09 -6.40
CA TYR A 60 -2.83 -27.81 -6.55
C TYR A 60 -3.16 -27.54 -8.04
N PRO A 61 -4.38 -27.06 -8.39
CA PRO A 61 -5.47 -26.59 -7.52
C PRO A 61 -6.54 -27.63 -7.19
N PHE A 62 -6.30 -28.93 -7.41
CA PHE A 62 -7.31 -29.97 -7.14
C PHE A 62 -7.47 -30.27 -5.63
N LYS A 63 -6.46 -29.94 -4.82
CA LYS A 63 -6.56 -29.86 -3.36
C LYS A 63 -6.33 -28.42 -2.88
N PRO A 64 -6.97 -28.03 -1.77
CA PRO A 64 -6.79 -26.70 -1.19
C PRO A 64 -5.36 -26.50 -0.66
N PRO A 65 -4.87 -25.25 -0.60
CA PRO A 65 -3.64 -24.93 0.10
C PRO A 65 -3.86 -25.05 1.62
N LYS A 66 -2.81 -25.44 2.34
CA LYS A 66 -2.82 -25.39 3.81
C LYS A 66 -2.51 -23.96 4.25
N VAL A 67 -3.47 -23.33 4.91
CA VAL A 67 -3.36 -21.93 5.37
C VAL A 67 -3.41 -21.87 6.90
N SER A 68 -2.51 -21.10 7.51
CA SER A 68 -2.45 -20.92 8.96
C SER A 68 -1.89 -19.57 9.37
N PHE A 69 -2.45 -18.94 10.39
CA PHE A 69 -1.86 -17.76 11.02
C PHE A 69 -0.53 -18.10 11.71
N LYS A 70 0.47 -17.24 11.52
CA LYS A 70 1.71 -17.21 12.30
C LYS A 70 1.62 -16.22 13.45
N THR A 71 0.90 -15.11 13.24
CA THR A 71 0.54 -14.18 14.31
C THR A 71 -0.59 -14.77 15.16
N ARG A 72 -0.52 -14.69 16.48
CA ARG A 72 -1.62 -15.16 17.35
C ARG A 72 -2.85 -14.27 17.20
N VAL A 73 -4.04 -14.86 17.06
CA VAL A 73 -5.30 -14.12 16.91
C VAL A 73 -6.30 -14.64 17.92
N TYR A 74 -7.00 -13.74 18.61
CA TYR A 74 -8.10 -14.11 19.50
C TYR A 74 -9.40 -14.12 18.68
N HIS A 75 -9.83 -15.29 18.22
CA HIS A 75 -10.96 -15.44 17.29
C HIS A 75 -11.62 -16.82 17.44
N PRO A 76 -12.96 -16.94 17.37
CA PRO A 76 -13.64 -18.22 17.59
C PRO A 76 -13.32 -19.29 16.55
N ASN A 77 -13.05 -18.90 15.29
CA ASN A 77 -12.67 -19.81 14.20
C ASN A 77 -11.15 -19.92 13.96
N ILE A 78 -10.30 -19.40 14.86
CA ILE A 78 -8.84 -19.52 14.75
C ILE A 78 -8.27 -20.04 16.08
N ASN A 79 -7.61 -21.20 16.07
CA ASN A 79 -7.05 -21.76 17.29
C ASN A 79 -5.65 -21.20 17.62
N SER A 80 -5.10 -21.58 18.77
CA SER A 80 -3.78 -21.12 19.25
C SER A 80 -2.60 -21.55 18.36
N ASN A 81 -2.77 -22.60 17.56
CA ASN A 81 -1.81 -23.05 16.55
C ASN A 81 -1.95 -22.31 15.21
N GLY A 82 -2.89 -21.37 15.11
CA GLY A 82 -3.17 -20.58 13.92
C GLY A 82 -3.97 -21.31 12.84
N SER A 83 -4.54 -22.48 13.15
CA SER A 83 -5.43 -23.17 12.20
C SER A 83 -6.75 -22.42 12.09
N ILE A 84 -7.30 -22.38 10.87
CA ILE A 84 -8.50 -21.62 10.52
C ILE A 84 -9.63 -22.62 10.23
N CYS A 85 -10.82 -22.41 10.80
CA CYS A 85 -12.03 -23.06 10.28
C CYS A 85 -12.66 -22.15 9.25
N LEU A 86 -12.52 -22.55 8.00
CA LEU A 86 -13.12 -21.92 6.84
C LEU A 86 -13.38 -23.04 5.83
N ASP A 87 -14.64 -23.21 5.46
CA ASP A 87 -15.16 -24.28 4.60
C ASP A 87 -14.48 -24.34 3.23
N ILE A 88 -14.15 -23.18 2.64
CA ILE A 88 -13.45 -23.11 1.35
C ILE A 88 -12.04 -23.69 1.43
N LEU A 89 -11.45 -23.87 2.62
CA LEU A 89 -10.15 -24.54 2.80
C LEU A 89 -10.30 -26.06 3.00
N LYS A 90 -11.54 -26.58 2.93
CA LYS A 90 -11.90 -27.96 3.19
C LYS A 90 -12.92 -28.43 2.13
N GLU A 91 -14.16 -28.72 2.54
CA GLU A 91 -15.20 -29.32 1.72
C GLU A 91 -15.76 -28.41 0.61
N GLN A 92 -15.71 -27.09 0.77
CA GLN A 92 -16.16 -26.13 -0.25
C GLN A 92 -15.02 -25.65 -1.15
N TRP A 93 -13.84 -26.28 -1.08
CA TRP A 93 -12.76 -25.94 -2.00
C TRP A 93 -13.14 -26.28 -3.45
N SER A 94 -13.00 -25.29 -4.33
CA SER A 94 -13.11 -25.46 -5.76
C SER A 94 -11.79 -25.08 -6.43
N PRO A 95 -11.32 -25.84 -7.44
CA PRO A 95 -10.14 -25.46 -8.24
C PRO A 95 -10.25 -24.08 -8.91
N ALA A 96 -11.45 -23.49 -9.00
CA ALA A 96 -11.68 -22.14 -9.50
C ALA A 96 -11.39 -21.03 -8.45
N LEU A 97 -11.25 -21.37 -7.18
CA LEU A 97 -10.85 -20.43 -6.14
C LEU A 97 -9.37 -20.08 -6.29
N THR A 98 -9.02 -18.84 -5.93
CA THR A 98 -7.66 -18.29 -5.97
C THR A 98 -7.22 -17.89 -4.56
N ILE A 99 -5.92 -17.72 -4.36
CA ILE A 99 -5.35 -17.22 -3.11
C ILE A 99 -5.91 -15.83 -2.77
N SER A 100 -6.16 -14.97 -3.77
CA SER A 100 -6.82 -13.68 -3.53
C SER A 100 -8.20 -13.87 -2.87
N LYS A 101 -9.04 -14.77 -3.41
CA LYS A 101 -10.35 -15.09 -2.82
C LYS A 101 -10.25 -15.71 -1.43
N VAL A 102 -9.25 -16.57 -1.20
CA VAL A 102 -8.98 -17.15 0.13
C VAL A 102 -8.63 -16.05 1.14
N LEU A 103 -7.73 -15.13 0.79
CA LEU A 103 -7.34 -14.03 1.67
C LEU A 103 -8.50 -13.07 1.96
N LEU A 104 -9.32 -12.75 0.95
CA LEU A 104 -10.53 -11.95 1.13
C LEU A 104 -11.54 -12.65 2.06
N SER A 105 -11.69 -13.98 1.93
CA SER A 105 -12.57 -14.75 2.81
C SER A 105 -12.07 -14.78 4.26
N ILE A 106 -10.75 -14.82 4.47
CA ILE A 106 -10.15 -14.69 5.81
C ILE A 106 -10.40 -13.28 6.38
N CYS A 107 -10.30 -12.22 5.58
CA CYS A 107 -10.66 -10.86 6.02
C CYS A 107 -12.14 -10.73 6.40
N SER A 108 -13.02 -11.34 5.61
CA SER A 108 -14.45 -11.41 5.93
C SER A 108 -14.65 -12.15 7.24
N LEU A 109 -13.97 -13.27 7.46
CA LEU A 109 -14.06 -14.05 8.71
C LEU A 109 -13.60 -13.23 9.93
N LEU A 110 -12.55 -12.42 9.79
CA LEU A 110 -12.11 -11.52 10.86
C LEU A 110 -13.13 -10.40 11.16
N THR A 111 -13.93 -10.00 10.17
CA THR A 111 -14.98 -8.98 10.35
C THR A 111 -16.22 -9.59 10.98
N ASP A 112 -16.63 -10.75 10.46
CA ASP A 112 -17.84 -11.48 10.83
C ASP A 112 -17.47 -12.92 11.22
N PRO A 113 -17.13 -13.16 12.51
CA PRO A 113 -16.84 -14.50 12.98
C PRO A 113 -18.04 -15.44 12.85
N ASN A 114 -17.80 -16.74 12.69
CA ASN A 114 -18.86 -17.76 12.69
C ASN A 114 -18.89 -18.49 14.04
N PRO A 115 -19.71 -18.07 15.02
CA PRO A 115 -19.74 -18.69 16.34
C PRO A 115 -20.57 -19.99 16.39
N ASP A 116 -21.18 -20.42 15.28
CA ASP A 116 -21.93 -21.68 15.17
C ASP A 116 -21.05 -22.86 14.74
N ASP A 117 -19.91 -22.59 14.08
CA ASP A 117 -18.86 -23.58 13.80
C ASP A 117 -17.47 -23.16 14.33
N PRO A 118 -17.30 -23.06 15.66
CA PRO A 118 -16.07 -22.55 16.25
C PRO A 118 -14.97 -23.62 16.39
N LEU A 119 -13.71 -23.22 16.23
CA LEU A 119 -12.56 -24.02 16.69
C LEU A 119 -12.27 -23.83 18.18
N VAL A 120 -12.70 -22.70 18.74
CA VAL A 120 -12.49 -22.34 20.14
C VAL A 120 -13.85 -22.01 20.76
N PRO A 121 -14.55 -23.02 21.31
CA PRO A 121 -15.90 -22.86 21.85
C PRO A 121 -16.01 -21.78 22.93
N GLU A 122 -14.97 -21.60 23.74
CA GLU A 122 -14.95 -20.59 24.81
C GLU A 122 -14.98 -19.17 24.26
N ILE A 123 -14.24 -18.91 23.18
CA ILE A 123 -14.23 -17.60 22.51
C ILE A 123 -15.57 -17.38 21.81
N ALA A 124 -16.15 -18.41 21.19
CA ALA A 124 -17.45 -18.33 20.54
C ALA A 124 -18.58 -18.09 21.53
N HIS A 125 -18.53 -18.73 22.70
CA HIS A 125 -19.46 -18.47 23.78
C HIS A 125 -19.37 -17.01 24.24
N MET A 126 -18.15 -16.49 24.49
CA MET A 126 -17.96 -15.09 24.85
C MET A 126 -18.45 -14.14 23.76
N TYR A 127 -18.20 -14.44 22.47
CA TYR A 127 -18.71 -13.65 21.35
C TYR A 127 -20.24 -13.55 21.36
N LYS A 128 -20.92 -14.67 21.67
CA LYS A 128 -22.40 -14.75 21.72
C LYS A 128 -22.99 -14.10 22.98
N THR A 129 -22.33 -14.20 24.14
CA THR A 129 -22.91 -13.78 25.44
C THR A 129 -22.43 -12.44 25.94
N ASP A 130 -21.21 -12.03 25.58
CA ASP A 130 -20.57 -10.78 26.01
C ASP A 130 -19.66 -10.23 24.90
N LYS A 131 -20.29 -9.67 23.86
CA LYS A 131 -19.59 -9.13 22.69
C LYS A 131 -18.59 -8.03 23.07
N SER A 132 -18.89 -7.21 24.08
CA SER A 132 -18.01 -6.15 24.57
C SER A 132 -16.70 -6.70 25.16
N LYS A 133 -16.80 -7.75 25.99
CA LYS A 133 -15.63 -8.43 26.52
C LYS A 133 -14.83 -9.16 25.45
N TYR A 134 -15.50 -9.78 24.48
CA TYR A 134 -14.84 -10.37 23.32
C TYR A 134 -14.03 -9.31 22.56
N GLU A 135 -14.65 -8.19 22.19
CA GLU A 135 -14.00 -7.16 21.39
C GLU A 135 -12.84 -6.50 22.14
N SER A 136 -13.00 -6.21 23.43
CA SER A 136 -11.91 -5.65 24.26
C SER A 136 -10.73 -6.62 24.39
N THR A 137 -10.99 -7.91 24.56
CA THR A 137 -9.95 -8.95 24.61
C THR A 137 -9.24 -9.08 23.26
N ALA A 138 -9.99 -9.13 22.16
CA ALA A 138 -9.43 -9.20 20.82
C ALA A 138 -8.58 -7.96 20.48
N ARG A 139 -9.05 -6.75 20.83
CA ARG A 139 -8.27 -5.51 20.70
C ARG A 139 -6.96 -5.55 21.49
N SER A 140 -6.98 -6.06 22.71
CA SER A 140 -5.78 -6.22 23.54
C SER A 140 -4.75 -7.16 22.89
N TRP A 141 -5.21 -8.30 22.35
CA TRP A 141 -4.34 -9.22 21.61
C TRP A 141 -3.77 -8.58 20.34
N THR A 142 -4.58 -7.86 19.58
CA THR A 142 -4.18 -7.12 18.38
C THR A 142 -3.10 -6.08 18.69
N GLN A 143 -3.23 -5.34 19.80
CA GLN A 143 -2.27 -4.33 20.20
C GLN A 143 -0.91 -4.91 20.56
N ASN A 144 -0.87 -6.08 21.20
CA ASN A 144 0.37 -6.82 21.47
C ASN A 144 1.05 -7.29 20.17
N ASN A 145 0.27 -7.75 19.20
CA ASN A 145 0.79 -8.13 17.88
C ASN A 145 1.41 -6.93 17.13
N ARG A 146 0.82 -5.73 17.25
CA ARG A 146 1.36 -4.49 16.67
C ARG A 146 2.76 -4.16 17.20
N ILE A 147 3.03 -4.45 18.48
CA ILE A 147 4.35 -4.25 19.11
C ILE A 147 5.36 -5.28 18.60
N PHE A 148 4.95 -6.54 18.47
CA PHE A 148 5.80 -7.62 17.93
C PHE A 148 6.20 -7.38 16.47
N ALA A 149 5.26 -6.93 15.63
CA ALA A 149 5.54 -6.53 14.24
C ALA A 149 6.54 -5.36 14.14
N LYS A 150 6.52 -4.42 15.10
CA LYS A 150 7.54 -3.35 15.19
C LYS A 150 8.92 -3.88 15.60
N LYS A 151 8.98 -4.97 16.39
CA LYS A 151 10.23 -5.60 16.85
C LYS A 151 10.88 -6.49 15.78
N ILE A 152 10.08 -7.21 14.98
CA ILE A 152 10.56 -8.02 13.84
C ILE A 152 11.28 -7.19 12.77
N LYS A 153 10.97 -5.90 12.64
CA LYS A 153 11.65 -4.98 11.69
C LYS A 153 13.18 -4.85 11.88
N LYS A 154 13.77 -5.44 12.93
CA LYS A 154 15.21 -5.43 13.21
C LYS A 154 16.00 -6.68 12.77
N GLU A 155 15.36 -7.78 12.33
CA GLU A 155 16.07 -8.98 11.85
C GLU A 155 15.87 -9.16 10.33
N GLU A 156 16.98 -9.23 9.59
CA GLU A 156 17.09 -8.99 8.13
C GLU A 156 16.41 -10.00 7.19
N SER A 157 15.75 -11.04 7.70
CA SER A 157 15.13 -12.09 6.87
C SER A 157 13.72 -11.74 6.34
N VAL A 158 13.02 -10.78 6.97
CA VAL A 158 11.61 -10.48 6.67
C VAL A 158 11.43 -9.23 5.77
N TYR A 159 12.53 -8.65 5.30
CA TYR A 159 12.56 -7.38 4.54
C TYR A 159 11.79 -7.42 3.20
N SER A 160 11.62 -8.59 2.60
CA SER A 160 10.86 -8.73 1.33
C SER A 160 9.34 -8.62 1.54
N VAL A 161 8.83 -9.18 2.64
CA VAL A 161 7.38 -9.16 2.98
C VAL A 161 6.97 -7.80 3.56
N PHE A 162 7.89 -7.10 4.24
CA PHE A 162 7.67 -5.75 4.74
C PHE A 162 7.76 -4.64 3.68
N LYS A 163 8.27 -4.90 2.46
CA LYS A 163 8.29 -3.92 1.37
C LYS A 163 6.88 -3.58 0.90
N ILE A 164 6.02 -4.61 0.77
CA ILE A 164 4.59 -4.44 0.48
C ILE A 164 3.86 -3.81 1.68
N TYR A 165 4.33 -4.07 2.90
CA TYR A 165 3.78 -3.53 4.15
C TYR A 165 4.06 -2.03 4.38
N ARG A 166 5.22 -1.53 3.93
CA ARG A 166 5.58 -0.11 4.03
C ARG A 166 4.82 0.77 3.03
N GLU A 167 4.41 0.18 1.90
CA GLU A 167 3.56 0.82 0.90
C GLU A 167 2.09 0.90 1.35
N PHE A 168 1.66 0.09 2.32
CA PHE A 168 0.30 0.07 2.88
C PHE A 168 0.10 0.90 4.17
N ILE A 169 1.09 0.99 5.08
CA ILE A 169 0.95 1.68 6.37
C ILE A 169 1.11 3.21 6.28
N GLN A 170 1.72 3.74 5.22
CA GLN A 170 1.85 5.21 5.05
C GLN A 170 0.54 5.86 4.54
N MET A 171 -0.56 5.10 4.60
CA MET A 171 -1.94 5.50 4.30
C MET A 171 -2.84 5.59 5.57
N GLY A 172 -2.33 5.78 6.81
CA GLY A 172 -3.26 5.95 7.96
C GLY A 172 -2.75 6.25 9.39
N SER A 173 -1.94 7.31 9.65
CA SER A 173 -1.74 7.84 11.04
C SER A 173 -1.16 9.28 11.12
N CYS A 174 -1.47 10.05 12.21
CA CYS A 174 -1.80 11.53 12.46
C CYS A 174 -3.31 11.90 12.74
N VAL A 175 -4.05 11.22 13.63
CA VAL A 175 -5.16 11.94 14.28
C VAL A 175 -4.58 12.58 15.53
N SER A 176 -4.47 13.90 15.41
CA SER A 176 -4.67 14.94 16.40
C SER A 176 -4.24 14.65 17.84
N LYS A 177 -3.22 15.40 18.29
CA LYS A 177 -3.45 16.24 19.47
C LYS A 177 -4.06 17.53 18.94
N ASP A 178 -5.35 17.70 19.14
CA ASP A 178 -5.79 18.95 19.74
C ASP A 178 -6.95 18.68 20.69
N THR A 179 -7.03 19.53 21.69
CA THR A 179 -8.01 19.47 22.77
C THR A 179 -9.43 19.52 22.23
N GLY A 180 -10.22 18.47 22.50
CA GLY A 180 -11.68 18.45 22.36
C GLY A 180 -12.19 17.87 21.03
N ASP A 181 -12.99 16.81 21.14
CA ASP A 181 -13.83 16.15 20.12
C ASP A 181 -13.97 16.83 18.74
N ASP A 182 -13.43 16.23 17.67
CA ASP A 182 -14.08 16.05 16.35
C ASP A 182 -13.27 15.11 15.43
N ASP A 183 -13.95 14.27 14.64
CA ASP A 183 -13.41 13.18 13.81
C ASP A 183 -12.71 13.68 12.50
N SER A 184 -11.50 13.21 12.18
CA SER A 184 -10.95 13.34 10.80
C SER A 184 -9.94 12.27 10.39
N VAL A 185 -10.17 11.74 9.18
CA VAL A 185 -9.44 10.68 8.47
C VAL A 185 -8.17 11.23 7.82
N HIS A 186 -7.23 10.34 7.51
CA HIS A 186 -5.90 10.71 7.10
C HIS A 186 -5.58 10.58 5.63
N ASN A 187 -5.70 11.73 4.99
CA ASN A 187 -5.22 11.97 3.64
C ASN A 187 -3.70 11.89 3.56
N VAL A 188 -3.20 11.15 2.57
CA VAL A 188 -1.81 11.24 2.12
C VAL A 188 -1.66 12.59 1.42
N ASP A 189 -0.84 13.47 1.99
CA ASP A 189 -0.56 14.78 1.40
C ASP A 189 0.40 14.63 0.21
N PHE A 190 -0.15 14.66 -1.00
CA PHE A 190 0.65 14.67 -2.23
C PHE A 190 1.35 16.03 -2.46
N SER A 191 1.00 17.06 -1.69
CA SER A 191 1.45 18.45 -1.81
C SER A 191 2.38 18.93 -0.68
N GLY A 192 3.02 18.02 0.05
CA GLY A 192 3.99 18.38 1.09
C GLY A 192 5.27 19.05 0.56
N GLY A 193 6.01 19.73 1.44
CA GLY A 193 7.28 20.39 1.10
C GLY A 193 7.10 21.59 0.18
N ASN A 194 7.90 21.68 -0.89
CA ASN A 194 7.83 22.74 -1.91
C ASN A 194 7.10 22.29 -3.19
N VAL A 195 6.17 21.34 -3.08
CA VAL A 195 5.36 20.87 -4.21
C VAL A 195 4.10 21.73 -4.33
N HIS A 196 3.85 22.29 -5.51
CA HIS A 196 2.64 23.06 -5.78
C HIS A 196 1.56 22.18 -6.43
N LEU A 197 0.41 22.06 -5.77
CA LEU A 197 -0.76 21.41 -6.34
C LEU A 197 -1.38 22.28 -7.44
N ILE A 198 -1.69 21.66 -8.57
CA ILE A 198 -2.36 22.27 -9.72
C ILE A 198 -3.79 21.72 -9.75
N THR A 199 -4.76 22.60 -9.51
CA THR A 199 -6.19 22.26 -9.46
C THR A 199 -6.97 22.81 -10.65
N THR A 200 -6.36 23.69 -11.45
CA THR A 200 -6.96 24.32 -12.63
C THR A 200 -5.92 24.54 -13.73
N LYS A 201 -6.36 24.66 -14.98
CA LYS A 201 -5.46 25.01 -16.10
C LYS A 201 -4.85 26.41 -15.91
N GLU A 202 -5.61 27.32 -15.33
CA GLU A 202 -5.14 28.67 -15.00
C GLU A 202 -3.98 28.62 -14.00
N SER A 203 -4.08 27.81 -12.93
CA SER A 203 -2.99 27.62 -11.97
C SER A 203 -1.74 26.98 -12.57
N TRP A 204 -1.91 26.11 -13.58
CA TRP A 204 -0.81 25.55 -14.36
C TRP A 204 -0.09 26.64 -15.16
N ASP A 205 -0.84 27.44 -15.93
CA ASP A 205 -0.31 28.51 -16.76
C ASP A 205 0.41 29.58 -15.92
N GLU A 206 -0.15 29.94 -14.75
CA GLU A 206 0.46 30.85 -13.78
C GLU A 206 1.80 30.33 -13.26
N LYS A 207 1.88 29.05 -12.88
CA LYS A 207 3.11 28.45 -12.36
C LYS A 207 4.19 28.29 -13.43
N LEU A 208 3.81 27.96 -14.68
CA LEU A 208 4.76 27.95 -15.79
C LEU A 208 5.31 29.35 -16.07
N ALA A 209 4.48 30.39 -16.02
CA ALA A 209 4.92 31.77 -16.19
C ALA A 209 5.84 32.23 -15.04
N GLU A 210 5.55 31.84 -13.80
CA GLU A 210 6.40 32.07 -12.63
C GLU A 210 7.77 31.40 -12.81
N ALA A 211 7.80 30.10 -13.15
CA ALA A 211 9.04 29.39 -13.39
C ALA A 211 9.89 30.03 -14.50
N GLY A 212 9.24 30.50 -15.58
CA GLY A 212 9.91 31.21 -16.67
C GLY A 212 10.56 32.53 -16.22
N ARG A 213 9.87 33.33 -15.38
CA ARG A 213 10.44 34.57 -14.82
C ARG A 213 11.61 34.31 -13.90
N ASP A 214 11.52 33.25 -13.10
CA ASP A 214 12.54 32.89 -12.11
C ASP A 214 13.68 32.04 -12.71
N GLY A 215 13.60 31.69 -13.99
CA GLY A 215 14.56 30.82 -14.66
C GLY A 215 14.58 29.38 -14.12
N LYS A 216 13.51 28.94 -13.45
CA LYS A 216 13.42 27.60 -12.86
C LYS A 216 12.99 26.56 -13.90
N ILE A 217 13.55 25.37 -13.78
CA ILE A 217 13.05 24.19 -14.48
C ILE A 217 11.90 23.60 -13.67
N VAL A 218 10.81 23.28 -14.35
CA VAL A 218 9.62 22.69 -13.77
C VAL A 218 9.71 21.17 -13.90
N ILE A 219 9.40 20.47 -12.82
CA ILE A 219 9.17 19.03 -12.82
C ILE A 219 7.70 18.86 -12.50
N ALA A 220 6.88 18.40 -13.44
CA ALA A 220 5.46 18.19 -13.24
C ALA A 220 5.16 16.70 -13.08
N ASN A 221 4.51 16.30 -11.98
CA ASN A 221 4.06 14.94 -11.69
C ASN A 221 2.56 14.82 -11.94
N PHE A 222 2.18 14.16 -13.03
CA PHE A 222 0.81 13.74 -13.29
C PHE A 222 0.54 12.44 -12.51
N SER A 223 -0.34 12.53 -11.53
CA SER A 223 -0.53 11.54 -10.46
C SER A 223 -2.01 11.24 -10.29
N ALA A 224 -2.33 10.12 -9.63
CA ALA A 224 -3.70 9.81 -9.21
C ALA A 224 -3.70 9.36 -7.74
N THR A 225 -4.67 9.84 -6.96
CA THR A 225 -4.78 9.55 -5.52
C THR A 225 -5.06 8.08 -5.22
N TRP A 226 -5.62 7.32 -6.16
CA TRP A 226 -5.84 5.88 -6.03
C TRP A 226 -4.67 5.04 -6.56
N CYS A 227 -3.69 5.64 -7.24
CA CYS A 227 -2.60 4.92 -7.89
C CYS A 227 -1.47 4.57 -6.91
N GLY A 228 -1.22 3.27 -6.71
CA GLY A 228 -0.16 2.76 -5.84
C GLY A 228 1.23 3.32 -6.16
N PRO A 229 1.72 3.19 -7.41
CA PRO A 229 2.97 3.81 -7.86
C PRO A 229 3.08 5.33 -7.55
N CYS A 230 1.99 6.08 -7.67
CA CYS A 230 1.98 7.52 -7.34
C CYS A 230 2.23 7.76 -5.85
N LYS A 231 1.54 7.02 -4.98
CA LYS A 231 1.75 7.07 -3.53
C LYS A 231 3.18 6.67 -3.14
N ILE A 232 3.76 5.69 -3.85
CA ILE A 232 5.12 5.21 -3.59
C ILE A 232 6.17 6.29 -3.87
N VAL A 233 6.00 7.06 -4.95
CA VAL A 233 6.97 8.08 -5.36
C VAL A 233 6.74 9.43 -4.70
N ALA A 234 5.51 9.76 -4.27
CA ALA A 234 5.16 11.07 -3.73
C ALA A 234 6.09 11.55 -2.58
N PRO A 235 6.42 10.75 -1.55
CA PRO A 235 7.32 11.21 -0.48
C PRO A 235 8.72 11.56 -0.97
N PHE A 236 9.21 10.81 -1.98
CA PHE A 236 10.52 11.07 -2.57
C PHE A 236 10.48 12.30 -3.48
N TYR A 237 9.37 12.52 -4.17
CA TYR A 237 9.15 13.72 -4.97
C TYR A 237 9.07 14.99 -4.09
N VAL A 238 8.42 14.90 -2.93
CA VAL A 238 8.42 15.94 -1.89
C VAL A 238 9.85 16.20 -1.39
N GLU A 239 10.60 15.16 -1.02
CA GLU A 239 12.00 15.29 -0.57
C GLU A 239 12.89 15.96 -1.62
N LEU A 240 12.70 15.64 -2.90
CA LEU A 240 13.40 16.31 -4.01
C LEU A 240 13.05 17.81 -4.08
N SER A 241 11.79 18.17 -3.84
CA SER A 241 11.34 19.57 -3.83
C SER A 241 11.97 20.40 -2.71
N GLU A 242 12.22 19.78 -1.56
CA GLU A 242 12.87 20.42 -0.42
C GLU A 242 14.37 20.58 -0.65
N LYS A 243 15.01 19.54 -1.20
CA LYS A 243 16.47 19.54 -1.49
C LYS A 243 16.86 20.47 -2.62
N HIS A 244 15.95 20.76 -3.54
CA HIS A 244 16.25 21.49 -4.77
C HIS A 244 15.30 22.69 -4.98
N PRO A 245 15.36 23.73 -4.13
CA PRO A 245 14.48 24.90 -4.22
C PRO A 245 14.71 25.78 -5.48
N SER A 246 15.82 25.54 -6.20
CA SER A 246 16.11 26.13 -7.51
C SER A 246 15.26 25.53 -8.65
N LEU A 247 14.57 24.42 -8.40
CA LEU A 247 13.61 23.81 -9.31
C LEU A 247 12.18 24.08 -8.81
N MET A 248 11.20 23.96 -9.69
CA MET A 248 9.78 24.06 -9.33
C MET A 248 9.12 22.68 -9.49
N PHE A 249 8.47 22.21 -8.42
CA PHE A 249 7.81 20.90 -8.42
C PHE A 249 6.30 21.12 -8.46
N LEU A 250 5.62 20.56 -9.46
CA LEU A 250 4.17 20.65 -9.63
C LEU A 250 3.53 19.27 -9.53
N LEU A 251 2.38 19.19 -8.88
CA LEU A 251 1.55 18.00 -8.85
C LEU A 251 0.23 18.27 -9.59
N VAL A 252 -0.10 17.41 -10.54
CA VAL A 252 -1.36 17.43 -11.28
C VAL A 252 -2.12 16.14 -10.97
N ASP A 253 -3.32 16.24 -10.40
CA ASP A 253 -4.21 15.10 -10.26
C ASP A 253 -4.94 14.83 -11.59
N VAL A 254 -4.76 13.64 -12.15
CA VAL A 254 -5.33 13.28 -13.46
C VAL A 254 -6.84 13.04 -13.43
N ASP A 255 -7.41 12.76 -12.27
CA ASP A 255 -8.85 12.58 -12.11
C ASP A 255 -9.54 13.94 -12.00
N GLU A 256 -8.96 14.88 -11.24
CA GLU A 256 -9.48 16.24 -11.10
C GLU A 256 -9.32 17.07 -12.39
N LEU A 257 -8.20 16.89 -13.10
CA LEU A 257 -7.88 17.60 -14.35
C LEU A 257 -7.85 16.66 -15.55
N SER A 258 -8.89 15.84 -15.72
CA SER A 258 -8.94 14.78 -16.73
C SER A 258 -8.84 15.27 -18.19
N ASP A 259 -9.57 16.33 -18.56
CA ASP A 259 -9.52 16.91 -19.91
C ASP A 259 -8.13 17.50 -20.21
N PHE A 260 -7.58 18.25 -19.26
CA PHE A 260 -6.23 18.82 -19.36
C PHE A 260 -5.18 17.71 -19.46
N SER A 261 -5.23 16.71 -18.58
CA SER A 261 -4.32 15.56 -18.58
C SER A 261 -4.38 14.77 -19.90
N SER A 262 -5.54 14.70 -20.54
CA SER A 262 -5.69 14.07 -21.85
C SER A 262 -4.88 14.79 -22.94
N THR A 263 -4.76 16.12 -22.89
CA THR A 263 -3.92 16.89 -23.83
C THR A 263 -2.43 16.62 -23.69
N TRP A 264 -2.00 16.09 -22.54
CA TRP A 264 -0.62 15.70 -22.24
C TRP A 264 -0.32 14.21 -22.54
N ASP A 265 -1.28 13.50 -23.14
CA ASP A 265 -1.19 12.08 -23.51
C ASP A 265 -0.74 11.19 -22.33
N ILE A 266 -1.36 11.39 -21.17
CA ILE A 266 -1.09 10.57 -19.98
C ILE A 266 -1.69 9.17 -20.18
N LYS A 267 -0.83 8.16 -20.31
CA LYS A 267 -1.23 6.74 -20.44
C LYS A 267 -1.04 5.91 -19.17
N ALA A 268 -0.26 6.43 -18.23
CA ALA A 268 0.04 5.78 -16.96
C ALA A 268 0.42 6.83 -15.93
N THR A 269 0.11 6.59 -14.66
CA THR A 269 0.54 7.42 -13.54
C THR A 269 1.48 6.61 -12.62
N PRO A 270 2.48 7.24 -12.00
CA PRO A 270 2.87 8.63 -12.17
C PRO A 270 3.57 8.84 -13.53
N THR A 271 3.36 9.99 -14.15
CA THR A 271 4.16 10.45 -15.29
C THR A 271 4.76 11.81 -14.97
N PHE A 272 6.08 11.91 -15.10
CA PHE A 272 6.83 13.13 -14.87
C PHE A 272 7.21 13.80 -16.17
N PHE A 273 6.98 15.09 -16.27
CA PHE A 273 7.50 15.95 -17.33
C PHE A 273 8.51 16.93 -16.74
N PHE A 274 9.57 17.18 -17.51
CA PHE A 274 10.61 18.15 -17.17
C PHE A 274 10.49 19.28 -18.19
N LEU A 275 10.24 20.49 -17.74
CA LEU A 275 9.91 21.63 -18.59
C LEU A 275 10.87 22.79 -18.33
N LYS A 276 11.35 23.43 -19.41
CA LYS A 276 12.15 24.66 -19.35
C LYS A 276 11.49 25.68 -20.26
N ASN A 277 11.16 26.86 -19.73
CA ASN A 277 10.43 27.91 -20.47
C ASN A 277 9.12 27.40 -21.12
N GLY A 278 8.41 26.50 -20.44
CA GLY A 278 7.18 25.87 -20.96
C GLY A 278 7.39 24.73 -21.96
N GLU A 279 8.61 24.49 -22.43
CA GLU A 279 8.92 23.41 -23.38
C GLU A 279 9.35 22.12 -22.67
N GLN A 280 8.90 20.98 -23.17
CA GLN A 280 9.28 19.67 -22.65
C GLN A 280 10.71 19.31 -23.03
N ILE A 281 11.59 19.19 -22.03
CA ILE A 281 12.97 18.74 -22.17
C ILE A 281 13.19 17.28 -21.72
N GLY A 282 12.18 16.67 -21.09
CA GLY A 282 12.25 15.27 -20.67
C GLY A 282 10.91 14.72 -20.21
N LYS A 283 10.82 13.39 -20.22
CA LYS A 283 9.69 12.60 -19.67
C LYS A 283 10.22 11.40 -18.90
N LEU A 284 9.48 10.97 -17.89
CA LEU A 284 9.67 9.71 -17.18
C LEU A 284 8.29 9.13 -16.84
N VAL A 285 8.07 7.85 -17.15
CA VAL A 285 6.80 7.17 -16.84
C VAL A 285 7.06 6.11 -15.77
N GLY A 286 6.20 6.06 -14.76
CA GLY A 286 6.26 5.11 -13.66
C GLY A 286 7.10 5.58 -12.48
N ALA A 287 6.96 4.86 -11.35
CA ALA A 287 7.57 5.20 -10.07
C ALA A 287 9.05 4.75 -9.95
N ASN A 288 9.89 5.09 -10.92
CA ASN A 288 11.31 4.76 -10.92
C ASN A 288 12.16 5.82 -10.18
N LYS A 289 12.29 5.69 -8.84
CA LYS A 289 13.03 6.66 -8.00
C LYS A 289 14.49 6.88 -8.44
N PRO A 290 15.31 5.84 -8.70
CA PRO A 290 16.69 6.05 -9.17
C PRO A 290 16.78 6.85 -10.47
N GLU A 291 15.89 6.58 -11.43
CA GLU A 291 15.89 7.29 -12.70
C GLU A 291 15.40 8.74 -12.57
N LEU A 292 14.38 8.97 -11.72
CA LEU A 292 13.93 10.31 -11.37
C LEU A 292 15.05 11.12 -10.72
N GLN A 293 15.73 10.57 -9.71
CA GLN A 293 16.91 11.20 -9.07
C GLN A 293 17.97 11.55 -10.12
N LYS A 294 18.33 10.59 -10.98
CA LYS A 294 19.36 10.78 -12.00
C LYS A 294 19.01 11.92 -12.97
N LYS A 295 17.75 12.01 -13.41
CA LYS A 295 17.29 13.09 -14.28
C LYS A 295 17.33 14.45 -13.56
N VAL A 296 16.89 14.51 -12.30
CA VAL A 296 16.94 15.74 -11.49
C VAL A 296 18.39 16.20 -11.29
N THR A 297 19.29 15.30 -10.89
CA THR A 297 20.72 15.62 -10.73
C THR A 297 21.34 16.08 -12.04
N SER A 298 21.09 15.39 -13.16
CA SER A 298 21.58 15.81 -14.48
C SER A 298 21.08 17.18 -14.90
N ILE A 299 19.86 17.55 -14.51
CA ILE A 299 19.30 18.88 -14.77
C ILE A 299 20.05 19.93 -13.95
N ILE A 300 20.26 19.68 -12.66
CA ILE A 300 20.98 20.59 -11.76
C ILE A 300 22.41 20.82 -12.27
N ASP A 301 23.12 19.76 -12.63
CA ASP A 301 24.51 19.83 -13.12
C ASP A 301 24.63 20.56 -14.47
N SER A 302 23.53 20.64 -15.24
CA SER A 302 23.48 21.34 -16.54
C SER A 302 23.18 22.83 -16.43
N VAL A 303 22.82 23.32 -15.24
CA VAL A 303 22.60 24.75 -14.99
C VAL A 303 23.94 25.36 -14.53
N PRO A 304 24.61 26.20 -15.35
CA PRO A 304 25.83 26.85 -14.90
C PRO A 304 25.55 27.72 -13.68
N GLU A 305 26.35 27.59 -12.63
CA GLU A 305 26.31 28.51 -11.48
C GLU A 305 26.40 29.94 -12.00
N SER A 306 25.37 30.74 -11.71
CA SER A 306 25.44 32.17 -11.99
C SER A 306 26.56 32.77 -11.12
N PRO A 307 27.45 33.61 -11.70
CA PRO A 307 28.54 34.18 -10.93
C PRO A 307 27.98 35.00 -9.77
N GLN A 308 28.46 34.70 -8.57
CA GLN A 308 28.12 35.46 -7.36
C GLN A 308 28.37 36.94 -7.64
N ARG A 309 27.30 37.75 -7.56
CA ARG A 309 27.39 39.20 -7.70
C ARG A 309 28.18 39.73 -6.48
N PRO A 310 29.18 40.61 -6.69
CA PRO A 310 30.11 41.05 -5.65
C PRO A 310 29.45 41.81 -4.51
#